data_AF-A0A7C7LZZ2-F1
#
_entry.id   AF-A0A7C7LZZ2-F1
#
_cell.length_a   1.000
_cell.length_b   1.000
_cell.length_c   1.000
_cell.angle_alpha   90.00
_cell.angle_beta   90.00
_cell.angle_gamma   90.00
#
_symmetry.space_group_name_H-M   'P 1'
#
loop_
_entity.id
_entity.type
_entity.pdbx_description
1 polymer ?
#
loop_
_entity_poly.entity_id
_entity_poly.type
_entity_poly.pdbx_seq_one_letter_code
_entity_poly.pdbx_strand_id
1 'polypeptide(L)' 'MLEKAEDRIAQWKEWFEQCQRDGDRDGMKEAARNYKALEGVVKTLKWTLGEKGVGHPLS' A
#
# COMPACT_ATOMS: atom_id res chain seq x y z
N MET A 1 -13.75 -0.86 -4.83
CA MET A 1 -12.94 -1.64 -3.86
C MET A 1 -11.45 -1.46 -4.11
N LEU A 2 -10.96 -1.63 -5.35
CA LEU A 2 -9.58 -1.32 -5.74
C LEU A 2 -9.18 0.13 -5.43
N GLU A 3 -9.98 1.11 -5.89
CA GLU A 3 -9.77 2.54 -5.63
C GLU A 3 -9.57 2.85 -4.13
N LYS A 4 -10.47 2.37 -3.27
CA LYS A 4 -10.34 2.52 -1.81
C LYS A 4 -9.03 1.93 -1.25
N ALA A 5 -8.52 0.85 -1.83
CA ALA A 5 -7.25 0.25 -1.43
C ALA A 5 -6.06 1.10 -1.92
N GLU A 6 -6.14 1.66 -3.12
CA GLU A 6 -5.14 2.59 -3.66
C GLU A 6 -5.11 3.91 -2.87
N ASP A 7 -6.26 4.47 -2.51
CA ASP A 7 -6.38 5.65 -1.66
C ASP A 7 -5.73 5.41 -0.29
N ARG A 8 -5.98 4.25 0.31
CA ARG A 8 -5.39 3.90 1.60
C ARG A 8 -3.88 3.66 1.49
N ILE A 9 -3.38 3.14 0.36
CA ILE A 9 -1.94 3.07 0.09
C ILE A 9 -1.32 4.47 0.06
N ALA A 10 -1.98 5.44 -0.59
CA ALA A 10 -1.52 6.82 -0.63
C ALA A 10 -1.47 7.44 0.77
N GLN A 11 -2.52 7.22 1.58
CA GLN A 11 -2.55 7.69 2.98
C GLN A 11 -1.39 7.14 3.82
N TRP A 12 -1.03 5.87 3.65
CA TRP A 12 0.12 5.29 4.38
C TRP A 12 1.47 5.88 3.93
N LYS A 13 1.61 6.27 2.66
CA LYS A 13 2.79 7.00 2.17
C LYS A 13 2.88 8.39 2.79
N GLU A 14 1.78 9.14 2.75
CA GLU A 14 1.72 10.48 3.36
C GLU A 14 2.00 10.44 4.86
N TRP A 15 1.45 9.44 5.56
CA TRP A 15 1.70 9.23 6.98
C TRP A 15 3.17 8.90 7.27
N PHE A 16 3.79 8.03 6.46
CA PHE A 16 5.22 7.73 6.58
C PHE A 16 6.08 8.99 6.43
N GLU A 17 5.80 9.82 5.41
CA GLU A 17 6.51 11.07 5.18
C GLU A 17 6.33 12.06 6.34
N GLN A 18 5.13 12.12 6.92
CA GLN A 18 4.86 12.93 8.11
C GLN A 18 5.68 12.44 9.30
N CYS A 19 5.64 11.15 9.62
CA CYS A 19 6.45 10.56 10.69
C CYS A 19 7.96 10.78 10.46
N GLN A 20 8.42 10.75 9.21
CA GLN A 20 9.81 11.04 8.87
C GLN A 20 10.19 12.50 9.16
N ARG A 21 9.30 13.46 8.86
CA ARG A 21 9.49 14.87 9.22
C ARG A 21 9.51 15.09 10.73
N ASP A 22 8.67 14.36 11.46
CA ASP A 22 8.52 14.49 12.91
C ASP A 22 9.56 13.69 13.71
N GLY A 23 10.36 12.85 13.03
CA GLY A 23 11.35 11.96 13.68
C GLY A 23 10.72 10.76 14.40
N ASP A 24 9.44 10.47 14.15
CA ASP A 24 8.69 9.36 14.74
C ASP A 24 9.02 8.02 14.06
N ARG A 25 10.00 7.31 14.64
CA ARG A 25 10.46 6.02 14.11
C ARG A 25 9.44 4.90 14.23
N ASP A 26 8.54 4.94 15.20
CA ASP A 26 7.56 3.86 15.38
C ASP A 26 6.37 4.06 14.45
N GLY A 27 5.92 5.31 14.25
CA GLY A 27 4.97 5.65 13.20
C GLY A 27 5.48 5.31 11.80
N MET A 28 6.77 5.54 11.51
CA MET A 28 7.40 5.10 10.25
C MET A 28 7.30 3.57 10.05
N LYS A 29 7.58 2.77 11.08
CA LYS A 29 7.49 1.30 10.98
C LYS A 29 6.05 0.83 10.76
N GLU A 30 5.10 1.43 11.48
CA GLU A 30 3.69 1.11 11.33
C GLU A 30 3.21 1.42 9.90
N ALA A 31 3.51 2.63 9.41
CA ALA A 31 3.14 3.06 8.08
C ALA A 31 3.72 2.13 7.00
N ALA A 32 5.01 1.80 7.10
CA ALA A 32 5.69 0.90 6.16
C ALA A 32 5.10 -0.52 6.17
N ARG A 33 4.77 -1.05 7.35
CA ARG A 33 4.16 -2.39 7.47
C ARG A 33 2.78 -2.42 6.82
N ASN A 34 1.94 -1.44 7.14
CA ASN A 34 0.59 -1.37 6.60
C ASN A 34 0.57 -1.11 5.09
N TYR A 35 1.45 -0.23 4.61
CA TYR A 35 1.68 -0.04 3.17
C TYR A 35 2.01 -1.36 2.48
N LYS A 36 2.98 -2.12 3.01
CA LYS A 36 3.45 -3.35 2.37
C LYS A 36 2.38 -4.44 2.36
N ALA A 37 1.60 -4.57 3.44
CA ALA A 37 0.48 -5.50 3.48
C ALA A 37 -0.59 -5.15 2.42
N LEU A 38 -0.90 -3.85 2.28
CA LEU A 38 -1.92 -3.38 1.36
C LEU A 38 -1.48 -3.43 -0.11
N GLU A 39 -0.18 -3.31 -0.39
CA GLU A 39 0.40 -3.53 -1.73
C GLU A 39 0.05 -4.92 -2.29
N GLY A 40 0.13 -5.97 -1.46
CA GLY A 40 -0.27 -7.33 -1.85
C GLY A 40 -1.77 -7.46 -2.14
N VAL A 41 -2.60 -6.75 -1.37
CA VAL A 41 -4.05 -6.67 -1.61
C VAL A 41 -4.33 -5.98 -2.95
N VAL A 42 -3.69 -4.84 -3.22
CA VAL A 42 -3.86 -4.11 -4.48
C VAL A 42 -3.41 -4.96 -5.66
N LYS A 43 -2.23 -5.59 -5.61
CA LYS A 43 -1.75 -6.51 -6.67
C LYS A 43 -2.78 -7.61 -6.97
N THR A 44 -3.35 -8.22 -5.93
CA THR A 44 -4.35 -9.27 -6.06
C THR A 44 -5.66 -8.74 -6.66
N LEU A 45 -6.14 -7.58 -6.23
CA LEU A 45 -7.35 -6.97 -6.77
C LEU A 45 -7.19 -6.61 -8.25
N LYS A 46 -6.05 -6.04 -8.65
CA LYS A 46 -5.73 -5.73 -10.04
C LYS A 46 -5.72 -6.98 -10.92
N TRP A 47 -5.11 -8.05 -10.42
CA TRP A 47 -5.13 -9.35 -11.10
C TRP A 47 -6.55 -9.91 -11.23
N THR A 48 -7.34 -9.94 -10.15
CA THR A 48 -8.72 -10.47 -10.13
C THR A 48 -9.64 -9.67 -11.06
N LEU A 49 -9.42 -8.36 -11.21
CA LEU A 49 -10.18 -7.50 -12.11
C LEU A 49 -9.71 -7.57 -13.57
N GLY A 50 -8.67 -8.36 -13.87
CA GLY A 50 -8.16 -8.54 -15.23
C GLY A 50 -7.39 -7.35 -15.78
N GLU A 51 -6.73 -6.56 -14.93
CA GLU A 51 -5.93 -5.42 -15.36
C GLU A 51 -4.81 -5.86 -16.31
N LYS A 52 -4.75 -5.24 -17.49
CA LYS A 52 -3.80 -5.62 -18.54
C LYS A 52 -2.37 -5.43 -18.07
N GLY A 53 -1.56 -6.49 -18.18
CA GLY A 53 -0.16 -6.47 -17.75
C GLY A 53 0.08 -6.85 -16.29
N VAL A 54 -0.98 -7.18 -15.52
CA VAL A 54 -0.84 -7.68 -14.16
C VAL A 54 -0.79 -9.21 -14.15
N GLY A 55 0.38 -9.75 -13.78
CA GLY A 55 0.60 -11.19 -13.63
C GLY A 55 -0.02 -11.76 -12.35
N HIS A 56 0.08 -13.08 -12.18
CA HIS A 56 -0.43 -13.77 -11.00
C HIS A 56 0.21 -13.19 -9.72
N PRO A 57 -0.55 -12.93 -8.64
CA PRO A 57 -0.04 -12.22 -7.48
C PRO A 57 1.07 -12.97 -6.73
N LEU A 58 1.10 -14.31 -6.84
CA LEU A 58 2.07 -15.20 -6.17
C LEU A 58 3.23 -15.69 -7.06
N SER A 59 3.26 -15.29 -8.33
CA SER A 59 4.42 -15.53 -9.20
C SER A 59 5.49 -14.47 -9.05
#